data_AF-A0A511Z3A0-F1
#
_entry.id   AF-A0A511Z3A0-F1
#
_cell.length_a   1.000
_cell.length_b   1.000
_cell.length_c   1.000
_cell.angle_alpha   90.00
_cell.angle_beta   90.00
_cell.angle_gamma   90.00
#
_symmetry.space_group_name_H-M   'P 1'
#
loop_
_entity.id
_entity.type
_entity.pdbx_description
1 polymer ?
#
loop_
_entity_poly.entity_id
_entity_poly.type
_entity_poly.pdbx_seq_one_letter_code
_entity_poly.pdbx_strand_id
1 'polypeptide(L)'
;MARNNNNNNNNDNNQNNRGKMSLEEAGRKGGEATAKNHDRDFYEEIGRKGGEATAENHDRSFYEEIGRKGGEATAKNHDKDFYEEIGRKGGEARAQQNDNYNNNNNRNKNNNNNNR
;
A
#
# COMPACT_ATOMS: atom_id res chain seq x y z
N MET A 1 78.54 2.22 -14.85
CA MET A 1 77.62 1.26 -14.19
C MET A 1 77.33 1.77 -12.79
N ALA A 2 76.13 1.94 -12.25
CA ALA A 2 74.74 1.96 -12.70
C ALA A 2 73.99 2.81 -11.65
N ARG A 3 73.08 3.73 -12.03
CA ARG A 3 72.19 4.43 -11.10
C ARG A 3 70.97 3.55 -10.85
N ASN A 4 70.70 3.25 -9.58
CA ASN A 4 69.61 2.37 -9.15
C ASN A 4 68.31 3.18 -9.03
N ASN A 5 67.36 2.96 -9.94
CA ASN A 5 66.03 3.58 -9.95
C ASN A 5 65.04 2.65 -9.22
N ASN A 6 64.70 2.97 -7.97
CA ASN A 6 63.54 2.41 -7.30
C ASN A 6 62.41 3.45 -7.29
N ASN A 7 61.56 3.42 -8.31
CA ASN A 7 60.26 4.08 -8.27
C ASN A 7 59.19 3.00 -8.07
N ASN A 8 58.82 2.78 -6.81
CA ASN A 8 57.60 2.08 -6.42
C ASN A 8 56.42 3.02 -6.64
N ASN A 9 55.76 2.90 -7.80
CA ASN A 9 54.44 3.47 -8.03
C ASN A 9 53.39 2.36 -7.97
N ASN A 10 52.97 2.03 -6.75
CA ASN A 10 51.80 1.22 -6.48
C ASN A 10 50.84 2.05 -5.61
N ASN A 11 49.88 2.76 -6.22
CA ASN A 11 48.54 3.02 -5.66
C ASN A 11 47.79 4.10 -6.45
N ASP A 12 47.12 3.75 -7.55
CA ASP A 12 46.16 4.66 -8.21
C ASP A 12 44.91 3.95 -8.75
N ASN A 13 44.49 2.84 -8.14
CA ASN A 13 43.30 2.08 -8.58
C ASN A 13 42.05 2.28 -7.69
N ASN A 14 42.01 3.32 -6.85
CA ASN A 14 40.88 3.55 -5.91
C ASN A 14 40.24 4.95 -6.01
N GLN A 15 40.15 5.51 -7.22
CA GLN A 15 39.44 6.78 -7.46
C GLN A 15 38.15 6.65 -8.28
N ASN A 16 37.89 5.48 -8.90
CA ASN A 16 36.79 5.30 -9.85
C ASN A 16 35.39 5.11 -9.20
N ASN A 17 35.29 5.03 -7.87
CA ASN A 17 34.02 4.81 -7.16
C ASN A 17 33.48 6.04 -6.42
N ARG A 18 34.19 7.18 -6.41
CA ARG A 18 33.79 8.36 -5.61
C ARG A 18 32.77 9.30 -6.29
N GLY A 19 32.48 9.10 -7.57
CA GLY A 19 31.52 9.90 -8.34
C GLY A 19 30.33 9.12 -8.88
N LYS A 20 30.24 7.81 -8.59
CA LYS A 20 29.16 6.96 -9.10
C LYS A 20 28.03 6.90 -8.07
N MET A 21 26.86 7.40 -8.45
CA MET A 21 25.65 7.29 -7.64
C MET A 21 25.36 5.83 -7.29
N SER A 22 25.00 5.56 -6.03
CA SER A 22 24.60 4.20 -5.63
C SER A 22 23.26 3.82 -6.26
N LEU A 23 22.98 2.52 -6.36
CA LEU A 23 21.69 2.03 -6.88
C LEU A 23 20.51 2.52 -6.03
N GLU A 24 20.69 2.53 -4.71
CA GLU A 24 19.71 3.03 -3.76
C GLU A 24 19.47 4.53 -3.95
N GLU A 25 20.55 5.31 -4.10
CA GLU A 25 20.44 6.75 -4.32
C GLU A 25 19.79 7.07 -5.67
N ALA A 26 20.09 6.28 -6.71
CA ALA A 26 19.44 6.38 -8.02
C ALA A 26 17.95 6.06 -7.93
N GLY A 27 17.57 4.99 -7.21
CA GLY A 27 16.17 4.61 -6.97
C GLY A 27 15.40 5.70 -6.23
N ARG A 28 15.99 6.24 -5.15
CA ARG A 28 15.40 7.34 -4.38
C ARG A 28 15.18 8.59 -5.25
N LYS A 29 16.21 9.03 -5.98
CA LYS A 29 16.10 10.21 -6.85
C LYS A 29 15.09 10.01 -7.97
N GLY A 30 15.00 8.81 -8.54
CA GLY A 30 13.97 8.45 -9.51
C GLY A 30 12.57 8.59 -8.94
N GLY A 31 12.32 8.00 -7.77
CA GLY A 31 11.03 8.10 -7.07
C GLY A 31 10.65 9.54 -6.71
N GLU A 32 11.61 10.34 -6.22
CA GLU A 32 11.40 11.76 -5.92
C GLU A 32 11.07 12.58 -7.16
N ALA A 33 11.71 12.29 -8.30
CA ALA A 33 11.41 12.96 -9.55
C ALA A 33 10.00 12.60 -10.04
N THR A 34 9.61 11.32 -9.99
CA THR A 34 8.25 10.87 -10.34
C THR A 34 7.21 11.53 -9.43
N ALA A 35 7.43 11.54 -8.11
CA ALA A 35 6.48 12.14 -7.16
C ALA A 35 6.28 13.65 -7.34
N LYS A 36 7.28 14.37 -7.89
CA LYS A 36 7.18 15.80 -8.20
C LYS A 36 6.44 16.09 -9.51
N ASN A 37 6.46 15.16 -10.45
CA ASN A 37 5.99 15.36 -11.82
C ASN A 37 4.59 14.77 -12.08
N HIS A 38 4.03 14.04 -11.12
CA HIS A 38 2.78 13.31 -11.29
C HIS A 38 1.80 13.60 -10.15
N ASP A 39 0.54 13.74 -10.53
CA ASP A 39 -0.57 13.99 -9.60
C ASP A 39 -1.27 12.69 -9.18
N ARG A 40 -2.29 12.84 -8.33
CA ARG A 40 -3.09 11.74 -7.81
C ARG A 40 -3.62 10.80 -8.91
N ASP A 41 -4.14 11.36 -10.00
CA ASP A 41 -4.75 10.59 -11.09
C ASP A 41 -3.76 9.61 -11.73
N PHE A 42 -2.47 9.99 -11.83
CA PHE A 42 -1.44 9.09 -12.33
C PHE A 42 -1.27 7.86 -11.43
N TYR A 43 -1.21 8.07 -10.12
CA TYR A 43 -1.06 6.98 -9.15
C TYR A 43 -2.30 6.08 -9.09
N GLU A 44 -3.50 6.65 -9.24
CA GLU A 44 -4.74 5.90 -9.35
C GLU A 44 -4.75 5.05 -10.64
N GLU A 45 -4.33 5.61 -11.78
CA GLU A 45 -4.27 4.89 -13.04
C GLU A 45 -3.29 3.72 -13.01
N ILE A 46 -2.06 3.93 -12.52
CA ILE A 46 -1.07 2.84 -12.43
C ILE A 46 -1.50 1.78 -11.41
N GLY A 47 -2.15 2.19 -10.32
CA GLY A 47 -2.71 1.27 -9.33
C GLY A 47 -3.81 0.41 -9.94
N ARG A 48 -4.72 1.02 -10.70
CA ARG A 48 -5.78 0.33 -11.44
C ARG A 48 -5.19 -0.68 -12.44
N LYS A 49 -4.24 -0.26 -13.28
CA LYS A 49 -3.58 -1.14 -14.25
C LYS A 49 -2.89 -2.33 -13.57
N GLY A 50 -2.21 -2.10 -12.45
CA GLY A 50 -1.59 -3.17 -11.68
C GLY A 50 -2.62 -4.15 -11.12
N GLY A 51 -3.75 -3.65 -10.61
CA GLY A 51 -4.86 -4.48 -10.14
C GLY A 51 -5.52 -5.29 -11.27
N GLU A 52 -5.79 -4.66 -12.41
CA GLU A 52 -6.35 -5.32 -13.60
C GLU A 52 -5.41 -6.43 -14.10
N ALA A 53 -4.12 -6.16 -14.25
CA ALA A 53 -3.14 -7.16 -14.65
C ALA A 53 -3.07 -8.33 -13.65
N THR A 54 -3.17 -8.05 -12.34
CA THR A 54 -3.21 -9.08 -11.30
C THR A 54 -4.48 -9.92 -11.44
N ALA A 55 -5.64 -9.29 -11.65
CA ALA A 55 -6.92 -9.98 -11.81
C ALA A 55 -6.98 -10.84 -13.09
N GLU A 56 -6.35 -10.42 -14.18
CA GLU A 56 -6.27 -11.18 -15.43
C GLU A 56 -5.36 -12.41 -15.31
N ASN A 57 -4.26 -12.31 -14.56
CA ASN A 57 -3.25 -13.37 -14.46
C ASN A 57 -3.50 -14.38 -13.33
N HIS A 58 -4.47 -14.12 -12.45
CA HIS A 58 -4.74 -14.96 -11.29
C HIS A 58 -6.16 -15.48 -11.25
N ASP A 59 -6.30 -16.73 -10.81
CA ASP A 59 -7.57 -17.41 -10.67
C ASP A 59 -8.14 -17.26 -9.25
N ARG A 60 -9.31 -17.85 -9.03
CA ARG A 60 -9.95 -17.89 -7.72
C ARG A 60 -9.05 -18.47 -6.63
N SER A 61 -8.29 -19.52 -6.95
CA SER A 61 -7.42 -20.24 -6.02
C SER A 61 -6.36 -19.31 -5.42
N PHE A 62 -5.79 -18.42 -6.24
CA PHE A 62 -4.85 -17.40 -5.78
C PHE A 62 -5.45 -16.49 -4.70
N TYR A 63 -6.66 -15.96 -4.93
CA TYR A 63 -7.33 -15.08 -3.97
C TYR A 63 -7.74 -15.80 -2.68
N GLU A 64 -8.15 -17.07 -2.80
CA GLU A 64 -8.43 -17.92 -1.64
C GLU A 64 -7.17 -18.18 -0.82
N GLU A 65 -6.03 -18.42 -1.47
CA GLU A 65 -4.76 -18.65 -0.78
C GLU A 65 -4.27 -17.41 -0.04
N ILE A 66 -4.24 -16.24 -0.70
CA ILE A 66 -3.80 -14.99 -0.04
C ILE A 66 -4.76 -14.60 1.08
N GLY A 67 -6.08 -14.83 0.90
CA GLY A 67 -7.08 -14.62 1.93
C GLY A 67 -6.85 -15.52 3.15
N ARG A 68 -6.60 -16.82 2.92
CA ARG A 68 -6.25 -17.77 3.98
C ARG A 68 -4.99 -17.33 4.73
N LYS A 69 -3.92 -16.99 4.01
CA LYS A 69 -2.66 -16.53 4.62
C LYS A 69 -2.86 -15.28 5.48
N GLY A 70 -3.65 -14.32 5.02
CA GLY A 70 -4.00 -13.12 5.80
C GLY A 70 -4.81 -13.44 7.06
N GLY A 71 -5.77 -14.37 6.95
CA GLY A 71 -6.54 -14.87 8.09
C GLY A 71 -5.69 -15.59 9.13
N GLU A 72 -4.80 -16.49 8.68
CA GLU A 72 -3.86 -17.21 9.56
C GLU A 72 -2.90 -16.27 10.28
N ALA A 73 -2.35 -15.28 9.57
CA ALA A 73 -1.49 -14.27 10.18
C ALA A 73 -2.23 -13.45 11.25
N THR A 74 -3.47 -13.08 10.97
CA THR A 74 -4.34 -12.38 11.94
C THR A 74 -4.60 -13.25 13.15
N ALA A 75 -5.04 -14.49 12.95
CA ALA A 75 -5.34 -15.44 14.02
C ALA A 75 -4.13 -15.78 14.90
N LYS A 76 -2.92 -15.78 14.33
CA LYS A 76 -1.68 -16.00 15.09
C LYS A 76 -1.33 -14.83 16.00
N ASN A 77 -1.66 -13.60 15.60
CA ASN A 77 -1.21 -12.37 16.26
C ASN A 77 -2.26 -11.74 17.18
N HIS A 78 -3.49 -12.28 17.21
CA HIS A 78 -4.60 -11.72 17.95
C HIS A 78 -5.25 -12.74 18.88
N ASP A 79 -5.79 -12.24 19.98
CA ASP A 79 -6.46 -13.01 21.02
C ASP A 79 -7.99 -12.89 20.93
N LYS A 80 -8.69 -13.49 21.89
CA LYS A 80 -10.15 -13.51 21.94
C LYS A 80 -10.74 -12.10 21.98
N ASP A 81 -10.12 -11.19 22.75
CA ASP A 81 -10.61 -9.84 22.98
C ASP A 81 -10.63 -9.03 21.67
N PHE A 82 -9.62 -9.21 20.82
CA PHE A 82 -9.61 -8.64 19.48
C PHE A 82 -10.83 -9.06 18.64
N TYR A 83 -11.15 -10.36 18.64
CA TYR A 83 -12.29 -10.88 17.89
C TYR A 83 -13.63 -10.42 18.43
N GLU A 84 -13.75 -10.31 19.75
CA GLU A 84 -14.93 -9.74 20.42
C GLU A 84 -15.12 -8.26 20.04
N GLU A 85 -14.04 -7.48 20.02
CA GLU A 85 -14.09 -6.06 19.68
C GLU A 85 -14.52 -5.84 18.22
N ILE A 86 -13.92 -6.53 17.25
CA ILE A 86 -14.30 -6.39 15.84
C ILE A 86 -15.73 -6.89 15.59
N GLY A 87 -16.16 -7.94 16.31
CA GLY A 87 -17.54 -8.44 16.26
C GLY A 87 -18.53 -7.40 16.76
N ARG A 88 -18.24 -6.78 17.91
CA ARG A 88 -19.05 -5.69 18.48
C ARG A 88 -19.14 -4.51 17.52
N LYS A 89 -18.00 -4.03 16.99
CA LYS A 89 -17.97 -2.92 16.03
C LYS A 89 -18.80 -3.23 14.77
N GLY A 90 -18.72 -4.45 14.25
CA GLY A 90 -19.53 -4.90 13.12
C GLY A 90 -21.04 -4.89 13.41
N GLY A 91 -21.42 -5.33 14.62
CA GLY A 91 -22.81 -5.29 15.09
C GLY A 91 -23.34 -3.86 15.25
N GLU A 92 -22.55 -2.98 15.87
CA GLU A 92 -22.90 -1.56 16.06
C GLU A 92 -23.08 -0.86 14.71
N ALA A 93 -22.19 -1.09 13.74
CA ALA A 93 -22.31 -0.50 12.40
C ALA A 93 -23.61 -0.94 11.70
N ARG A 94 -24.00 -2.22 11.83
CA ARG A 94 -25.28 -2.73 11.31
C ARG A 94 -26.48 -2.09 12.00
N ALA A 95 -26.43 -1.93 13.31
CA ALA A 95 -27.49 -1.28 14.08
C ALA A 95 -27.67 0.18 13.66
N GLN A 96 -26.58 0.94 13.56
CA GLN A 96 -26.60 2.35 13.14
C GLN A 96 -27.16 2.51 11.71
N GLN A 97 -26.84 1.60 10.79
CA GLN A 97 -27.42 1.60 9.44
C GLN A 97 -28.95 1.44 9.47
N ASN A 98 -29.45 0.52 10.29
CA ASN A 98 -30.89 0.29 10.44
C ASN A 98 -31.60 1.49 11.09
N ASP A 99 -30.98 2.10 12.10
CA ASP A 99 -31.53 3.29 12.76
C ASP A 99 -31.60 4.48 11.81
N ASN A 100 -30.57 4.69 10.98
CA ASN A 100 -30.57 5.72 9.95
C ASN A 100 -31.65 5.48 8.88
N TYR A 101 -31.82 4.24 8.42
CA TYR A 101 -32.85 3.87 7.46
C TYR A 101 -34.27 4.11 8.01
N ASN A 102 -34.53 3.66 9.24
CA ASN A 102 -35.83 3.82 9.90
C ASN A 102 -36.16 5.28 10.18
N ASN A 103 -35.18 6.08 10.63
CA ASN A 103 -35.36 7.51 10.86
C ASN A 103 -35.66 8.30 9.59
N ASN A 104 -35.02 7.96 8.46
CA ASN A 104 -35.31 8.60 7.17
C ASN A 104 -36.73 8.30 6.66
N ASN A 105 -37.20 7.06 6.82
CA ASN A 105 -38.57 6.68 6.46
C ASN A 105 -39.62 7.39 7.33
N ASN A 106 -39.35 7.57 8.62
CA ASN A 106 -40.29 8.22 9.54
C ASN A 106 -40.38 9.74 9.28
N ARG A 107 -39.26 10.40 8.95
CA ARG A 107 -39.26 11.81 8.50
C ARG A 107 -40.05 12.00 7.20
N ASN A 108 -39.92 11.09 6.25
CA ASN A 108 -40.61 11.21 4.96
C ASN A 108 -42.13 11.00 5.10
N LYS A 109 -42.57 10.13 6.03
CA LYS A 109 -43.99 9.93 6.35
C LYS A 109 -44.65 11.16 6.99
N ASN A 110 -43.93 11.84 7.90
CA ASN A 110 -44.45 13.03 8.57
C ASN A 110 -44.55 14.25 7.65
N ASN A 111 -43.65 14.38 6.66
CA ASN A 111 -43.73 15.46 5.67
C ASN A 111 -44.93 15.31 4.71
N ASN A 112 -45.35 14.08 4.39
CA ASN A 112 -46.52 13.85 3.53
C ASN A 112 -47.88 14.05 4.24
N ASN A 113 -47.91 14.05 5.57
CA ASN A 113 -49.14 14.25 6.35
C ASN A 113 -49.45 15.72 6.64
N ASN A 114 -48.51 16.64 6.39
CA ASN A 114 -48.68 18.09 6.62
C ASN A 114 -49.14 18.85 5.36
N ASN A 115 -49.55 18.15 4.30
CA ASN A 115 -49.92 18.73 3.01
C ASN A 115 -51.39 18.44 2.60
N ARG A 116 -52.28 18.31 3.60
CA ARG A 116 -53.75 18.26 3.45
C ARG A 116 -54.37 19.29 4.36
#